data_AF-A0A7R9T4J5-F1
#
_entry.id   AF-A0A7R9T4J5-F1
#
_cell.length_a   1.000
_cell.length_b   1.000
_cell.length_c   1.000
_cell.angle_alpha   90.00
_cell.angle_beta   90.00
_cell.angle_gamma   90.00
#
_symmetry.space_group_name_H-M   'P 1'
#
loop_
_entity.id
_entity.type
_entity.pdbx_description
1 polymer ?
#
loop_
_entity_poly.entity_id
_entity_poly.type
_entity_poly.pdbx_seq_one_letter_code
_entity_poly.pdbx_strand_id
1 'polypeptide(L)'
;PFRILPIIDESVPYKVGIELKLYADFNAKHTCTGCIVTLPIPKGAIGATARLPKHVTASTQHVMYDAAEKQIVWQFKKLPGGSDHECSVQISLQSERIPNVRREIGPLSLTFQIPTFSASDLAVRYLQVIGSSNEPRHRDDPPRNPHRWIRYMTKSSSYVVRI
;
A
#
# COMPACT_ATOMS: atom_id res chain seq x y z
N PRO A 1 -0.31 2.38 -8.91
CA PRO A 1 0.52 1.21 -8.52
C PRO A 1 -0.28 0.09 -7.84
N PHE A 2 -1.41 0.40 -7.18
CA PHE A 2 -2.23 -0.62 -6.53
C PHE A 2 -3.68 -0.56 -7.02
N ARG A 3 -4.32 -1.71 -7.11
CA ARG A 3 -5.74 -1.81 -7.42
C ARG A 3 -6.40 -2.69 -6.37
N ILE A 4 -7.54 -2.25 -5.85
CA ILE A 4 -8.25 -2.93 -4.76
C ILE A 4 -9.65 -3.23 -5.22
N LEU A 5 -10.06 -4.48 -5.03
CA LEU A 5 -11.40 -4.96 -5.33
C LEU A 5 -12.05 -5.42 -4.02
N PRO A 6 -13.04 -4.67 -3.51
CA PRO A 6 -13.86 -5.09 -2.37
C PRO A 6 -15.09 -5.87 -2.85
N ILE A 7 -15.34 -7.03 -2.25
CA ILE A 7 -16.58 -7.80 -2.40
C ILE A 7 -17.30 -7.75 -1.06
N ILE A 8 -18.54 -7.24 -1.06
CA ILE A 8 -19.34 -7.08 0.16
C ILE A 8 -20.48 -8.09 0.13
N ASP A 9 -20.64 -8.78 1.25
CA ASP A 9 -21.73 -9.73 1.49
C ASP A 9 -22.55 -9.32 2.73
N GLU A 10 -23.84 -9.13 2.52
CA GLU A 10 -24.84 -8.74 3.54
C GLU A 10 -25.88 -9.87 3.77
N SER A 11 -25.61 -11.07 3.28
CA SER A 11 -26.53 -12.21 3.35
C SER A 11 -26.82 -12.67 4.79
N VAL A 12 -25.88 -12.44 5.71
CA VAL A 12 -25.97 -12.87 7.10
C VAL A 12 -26.49 -11.74 7.99
N PRO A 13 -27.64 -11.92 8.67
CA PRO A 13 -28.15 -10.96 9.65
C PRO A 13 -27.11 -10.56 10.69
N TYR A 14 -27.10 -9.28 11.09
CA TYR A 14 -26.19 -8.70 12.08
C TYR A 14 -24.71 -8.76 11.70
N LYS A 15 -24.38 -9.11 10.46
CA LYS A 15 -22.99 -9.24 9.99
C LYS A 15 -22.83 -8.64 8.60
N VAL A 16 -21.63 -8.14 8.33
CA VAL A 16 -21.21 -7.74 6.99
C VAL A 16 -19.88 -8.39 6.70
N GLY A 17 -19.85 -9.23 5.67
CA GLY A 17 -18.62 -9.81 5.14
C GLY A 17 -17.99 -8.88 4.11
N ILE A 18 -16.67 -8.71 4.17
CA ILE A 18 -15.91 -7.99 3.16
C ILE A 18 -14.69 -8.85 2.78
N GLU A 19 -14.60 -9.20 1.51
CA GLU A 19 -13.39 -9.79 0.93
C GLU A 19 -12.64 -8.70 0.17
N LEU A 20 -11.43 -8.39 0.61
CA LEU A 20 -10.56 -7.40 -0.02
C LEU A 20 -9.51 -8.12 -0.85
N LYS A 21 -9.43 -7.82 -2.15
CA LYS A 21 -8.33 -8.24 -3.02
C LYS A 21 -7.47 -7.05 -3.40
N LEU A 22 -6.17 -7.14 -3.10
CA LEU A 22 -5.17 -6.13 -3.41
C LEU A 22 -4.25 -6.66 -4.51
N TYR A 23 -4.14 -5.90 -5.59
CA TYR A 23 -3.23 -6.19 -6.71
C TYR A 23 -2.11 -5.14 -6.75
N ALA A 24 -0.86 -5.61 -6.82
CA ALA A 24 0.31 -4.77 -7.03
C ALA A 24 0.60 -4.59 -8.52
N ASP A 25 -0.12 -3.68 -9.17
CA ASP A 25 0.00 -3.37 -10.60
C ASP A 25 1.26 -2.52 -10.89
N PHE A 26 2.44 -3.06 -10.59
CA PHE A 26 3.75 -2.54 -10.98
C PHE A 26 4.73 -3.69 -11.22
N ASN A 27 5.83 -3.42 -11.91
CA ASN A 27 6.78 -4.45 -12.33
C ASN A 27 7.37 -5.23 -11.13
N ALA A 28 7.40 -6.56 -11.23
CA ALA A 28 7.91 -7.49 -10.21
C ALA A 28 9.37 -7.28 -9.80
N LYS A 29 10.16 -6.55 -10.62
CA LYS A 29 11.52 -6.13 -10.26
C LYS A 29 11.58 -5.17 -9.05
N HIS A 30 10.46 -4.52 -8.74
CA HIS A 30 10.34 -3.63 -7.58
C HIS A 30 9.56 -4.32 -6.47
N THR A 31 9.82 -3.90 -5.23
CA THR A 31 9.09 -4.37 -4.05
C THR A 31 8.67 -3.18 -3.23
N CYS A 32 7.39 -3.12 -2.92
CA CYS A 32 6.86 -2.15 -1.98
C CYS A 32 7.21 -2.58 -0.54
N THR A 33 7.52 -1.61 0.32
CA THR A 33 7.77 -1.84 1.75
C THR A 33 6.86 -0.95 2.59
N GLY A 34 6.53 -1.40 3.80
CA GLY A 34 5.67 -0.66 4.72
C GLY A 34 4.31 -0.31 4.12
N CYS A 35 3.72 -1.24 3.35
CA CYS A 35 2.37 -1.03 2.84
C CYS A 35 1.38 -1.27 3.97
N ILE A 36 0.51 -0.31 4.21
CA ILE A 36 -0.57 -0.38 5.19
C ILE A 36 -1.85 -0.01 4.45
N VAL A 37 -2.79 -0.93 4.47
CA VAL A 37 -4.16 -0.77 3.98
C VAL A 37 -5.05 -0.53 5.20
N THR A 38 -5.79 0.56 5.20
CA THR A 38 -6.70 0.91 6.29
C THR A 38 -8.12 1.02 5.78
N LEU A 39 -9.01 0.20 6.33
CA LEU A 39 -10.43 0.15 6.01
C LEU A 39 -11.25 0.61 7.24
N PRO A 40 -11.85 1.81 7.21
CA PRO A 40 -12.79 2.23 8.24
C PRO A 40 -14.03 1.33 8.25
N ILE A 41 -14.54 0.98 9.43
CA ILE A 41 -15.81 0.23 9.56
C ILE A 41 -16.97 1.18 9.92
N PRO A 42 -18.22 0.80 9.66
CA PRO A 42 -19.39 1.64 9.98
C PRO A 42 -19.44 2.03 11.46
N LYS A 43 -19.86 3.27 11.75
CA LYS A 43 -19.91 3.79 13.13
C LYS A 43 -20.79 2.96 14.07
N GLY A 44 -21.90 2.42 13.54
CA GLY A 44 -22.84 1.56 14.25
C GLY A 44 -22.39 0.09 14.39
N ALA A 45 -21.20 -0.26 13.91
CA ALA A 45 -20.63 -1.59 14.14
C ALA A 45 -20.21 -1.75 15.61
N ILE A 46 -20.46 -2.94 16.15
CA ILE A 46 -20.02 -3.38 17.48
C ILE A 46 -18.51 -3.65 17.45
N GLY A 47 -18.02 -4.23 16.35
CA GLY A 47 -16.62 -4.53 16.15
C GLY A 47 -16.41 -5.31 14.86
N ALA A 48 -15.18 -5.76 14.64
CA ALA A 48 -14.85 -6.53 13.46
C ALA A 48 -13.74 -7.54 13.75
N THR A 49 -13.67 -8.57 12.93
CA THR A 49 -12.57 -9.53 12.90
C THR A 49 -12.05 -9.61 11.48
N ALA A 50 -10.74 -9.74 11.33
CA ALA A 50 -10.10 -9.90 10.04
C ALA A 50 -9.23 -11.16 10.04
N ARG A 51 -9.17 -11.84 8.91
CA ARG A 51 -8.43 -13.09 8.73
C ARG A 51 -7.71 -13.08 7.40
N LEU A 52 -6.46 -13.53 7.44
CA LEU A 52 -5.68 -13.83 6.24
C LEU A 52 -5.88 -15.29 5.83
N PRO A 53 -5.67 -15.62 4.55
CA PRO A 53 -5.64 -17.00 4.10
C PRO A 53 -4.62 -17.84 4.89
N LYS A 54 -4.93 -19.13 5.11
CA LYS A 54 -4.11 -20.04 5.94
C LYS A 54 -2.66 -20.19 5.47
N HIS A 55 -2.40 -19.98 4.18
CA HIS A 55 -1.06 -20.09 3.61
C HIS A 55 -0.19 -18.85 3.85
N VAL A 56 -0.80 -17.72 4.29
CA VAL A 56 -0.09 -16.47 4.57
C VAL A 56 0.52 -16.53 5.96
N THR A 57 1.82 -16.26 6.05
CA THR A 57 2.55 -16.27 7.32
C THR A 57 2.53 -14.89 7.98
N ALA A 58 2.37 -14.87 9.31
CA ALA A 58 2.35 -13.63 10.10
C ALA A 58 3.64 -12.79 9.98
N SER A 59 4.75 -13.39 9.53
CA SER A 59 6.02 -12.68 9.29
C SER A 59 6.02 -11.83 8.02
N THR A 60 5.06 -12.07 7.11
CA THR A 60 4.93 -11.35 5.83
C THR A 60 3.81 -10.32 5.85
N GLN A 61 2.67 -10.70 6.43
CA GLN A 61 1.46 -9.89 6.49
C GLN A 61 0.83 -9.99 7.87
N HIS A 62 0.20 -8.90 8.29
CA HIS A 62 -0.53 -8.85 9.54
C HIS A 62 -1.84 -8.09 9.33
N VAL A 63 -2.95 -8.61 9.84
CA VAL A 63 -4.23 -7.91 9.82
C VAL A 63 -4.84 -7.88 11.21
N MET A 64 -5.35 -6.73 11.60
CA MET A 64 -6.03 -6.55 12.89
C MET A 64 -7.15 -5.54 12.81
N TYR A 65 -8.08 -5.64 13.75
CA TYR A 65 -9.07 -4.61 14.03
C TYR A 65 -8.53 -3.68 15.12
N ASP A 66 -8.41 -2.40 14.79
CA ASP A 66 -8.14 -1.33 15.72
C ASP A 66 -9.48 -0.81 16.26
N ALA A 67 -9.76 -1.15 17.52
CA ALA A 67 -11.01 -0.77 18.18
C ALA A 67 -11.06 0.71 18.58
N ALA A 68 -9.91 1.35 18.78
CA ALA A 68 -9.85 2.77 19.16
C ALA A 68 -10.24 3.65 17.97
N GLU A 69 -9.69 3.34 16.80
CA GLU A 69 -9.95 4.08 15.55
C GLU A 69 -11.12 3.48 14.72
N LYS A 70 -11.73 2.39 15.20
CA LYS A 70 -12.78 1.63 14.48
C LYS A 70 -12.42 1.36 13.01
N GLN A 71 -11.30 0.68 12.80
CA GLN A 71 -10.81 0.37 11.46
C GLN A 71 -10.05 -0.95 11.40
N ILE A 72 -10.02 -1.56 10.22
CA ILE A 72 -9.15 -2.70 9.92
C ILE A 72 -7.83 -2.16 9.39
N VAL A 73 -6.74 -2.67 9.93
CA VAL A 73 -5.37 -2.34 9.53
C VAL A 73 -4.71 -3.60 8.98
N TRP A 74 -4.40 -3.61 7.70
CA TRP A 74 -3.71 -4.70 7.00
C TRP A 74 -2.33 -4.25 6.54
N GLN A 75 -1.30 -4.84 7.12
CA GLN A 75 0.10 -4.44 6.98
C GLN A 75 0.89 -5.48 6.21
N PHE A 76 1.79 -5.01 5.34
CA PHE A 76 2.71 -5.84 4.57
C PHE A 76 4.15 -5.41 4.85
N LYS A 77 4.98 -6.38 5.24
CA LYS A 77 6.42 -6.13 5.42
C LYS A 77 7.11 -5.89 4.08
N LYS A 78 6.81 -6.74 3.09
CA LYS A 78 7.25 -6.65 1.70
C LYS A 78 6.09 -7.07 0.80
N LEU A 79 5.91 -6.34 -0.29
CA LEU A 79 4.85 -6.59 -1.25
C LEU A 79 5.45 -6.48 -2.67
N PRO A 80 5.83 -7.62 -3.29
CA PRO A 80 6.42 -7.63 -4.63
C PRO A 80 5.46 -7.11 -5.70
N GLY A 81 6.00 -6.44 -6.73
CA GLY A 81 5.20 -6.08 -7.90
C GLY A 81 4.63 -7.32 -8.60
N GLY A 82 3.46 -7.21 -9.21
CA GLY A 82 2.77 -8.30 -9.88
C GLY A 82 2.15 -9.35 -8.95
N SER A 83 2.21 -9.16 -7.62
CA SER A 83 1.57 -10.06 -6.66
C SER A 83 0.14 -9.62 -6.32
N ASP A 84 -0.68 -10.60 -5.98
CA ASP A 84 -2.04 -10.46 -5.48
C ASP A 84 -2.13 -10.96 -4.03
N HIS A 85 -2.96 -10.30 -3.25
CA HIS A 85 -3.18 -10.61 -1.83
C HIS A 85 -4.65 -10.48 -1.51
N GLU A 86 -5.13 -11.26 -0.55
CA GLU A 86 -6.51 -11.20 -0.09
C GLU A 86 -6.62 -11.21 1.43
N CYS A 87 -7.69 -10.59 1.94
CA CYS A 87 -8.05 -10.59 3.34
C CYS A 87 -9.58 -10.64 3.48
N SER A 88 -10.07 -11.45 4.42
CA SER A 88 -11.49 -11.51 4.77
C SER A 88 -11.75 -10.74 6.06
N VAL A 89 -12.74 -9.85 6.04
CA VAL A 89 -13.20 -9.08 7.19
C VAL A 89 -14.65 -9.44 7.48
N GLN A 90 -14.97 -9.64 8.74
CA GLN A 90 -16.34 -9.84 9.21
C GLN A 90 -16.65 -8.78 10.26
N ILE A 91 -17.58 -7.89 9.95
CA ILE A 91 -18.06 -6.81 10.81
C ILE A 91 -19.31 -7.30 11.53
N SER A 92 -19.38 -7.08 12.84
CA SER A 92 -20.55 -7.36 13.68
C SER A 92 -21.36 -6.09 13.89
N LEU A 93 -22.67 -6.17 13.67
CA LEU A 93 -23.60 -5.05 13.73
C LEU A 93 -24.51 -5.11 14.94
N GLN A 94 -24.97 -3.95 15.40
CA GLN A 94 -26.01 -3.86 16.44
C GLN A 94 -27.42 -4.07 15.88
N SER A 95 -27.67 -3.62 14.65
CA SER A 95 -28.91 -3.86 13.92
C SER A 95 -28.76 -5.02 12.95
N GLU A 96 -29.88 -5.61 12.52
CA GLU A 96 -29.88 -6.72 11.58
C GLU A 96 -29.19 -6.35 10.25
N ARG A 97 -29.36 -5.11 9.82
CA ARG A 97 -28.75 -4.54 8.60
C ARG A 97 -28.40 -3.06 8.80
N ILE A 98 -27.50 -2.56 7.97
CA ILE A 98 -27.22 -1.13 7.83
C ILE A 98 -27.78 -0.66 6.47
N PRO A 99 -28.67 0.34 6.43
CA PRO A 99 -29.08 0.96 5.18
C PRO A 99 -27.87 1.54 4.44
N ASN A 100 -27.66 1.15 3.19
CA ASN A 100 -26.52 1.61 2.37
C ASN A 100 -25.15 1.33 3.00
N VAL A 101 -24.88 0.10 3.44
CA VAL A 101 -23.62 -0.29 4.10
C VAL A 101 -22.37 0.21 3.38
N ARG A 102 -22.36 0.22 2.03
CA ARG A 102 -21.24 0.70 1.21
C ARG A 102 -20.90 2.17 1.46
N ARG A 103 -21.91 3.00 1.70
CA ARG A 103 -21.72 4.44 2.00
C ARG A 103 -21.22 4.67 3.43
N GLU A 104 -21.60 3.77 4.34
CA GLU A 104 -21.19 3.82 5.75
C GLU A 104 -19.78 3.26 5.96
N ILE A 105 -19.34 2.34 5.11
CA ILE A 105 -17.95 1.93 5.02
C ILE A 105 -17.17 3.10 4.42
N GLY A 106 -16.30 3.70 5.24
CA GLY A 106 -15.44 4.80 4.81
C GLY A 106 -14.53 4.39 3.65
N PRO A 107 -13.96 5.36 2.91
CA PRO A 107 -13.06 5.02 1.85
C PRO A 107 -11.80 4.39 2.43
N LEU A 108 -11.33 3.32 1.79
CA LEU A 108 -10.11 2.64 2.17
C LEU A 108 -8.91 3.48 1.76
N SER A 109 -7.87 3.49 2.59
CA SER A 109 -6.63 4.24 2.32
C SER A 109 -5.42 3.33 2.28
N LEU A 110 -4.39 3.74 1.53
CA LEU A 110 -3.10 3.07 1.47
C LEU A 110 -1.97 4.03 1.84
N THR A 111 -1.11 3.57 2.73
CA THR A 111 0.21 4.14 2.97
C THR A 111 1.28 3.17 2.47
N PHE A 112 2.23 3.62 1.65
CA PHE A 112 3.25 2.74 1.09
C PHE A 112 4.49 3.50 0.59
N GLN A 113 5.57 2.76 0.38
CA GLN A 113 6.76 3.23 -0.33
C GLN A 113 7.31 2.16 -1.29
N ILE A 114 7.68 2.57 -2.50
CA ILE A 114 8.27 1.72 -3.53
C ILE A 114 9.63 2.32 -3.94
N PRO A 115 10.75 1.77 -3.43
CA PRO A 115 12.08 2.18 -3.83
C PRO A 115 12.35 1.84 -5.29
N THR A 116 13.20 2.61 -5.96
CA THR A 116 13.65 2.39 -7.35
C THR A 116 12.55 2.43 -8.42
N PHE A 117 11.32 2.79 -8.03
CA PHE A 117 10.16 2.89 -8.91
C PHE A 117 9.71 4.36 -9.02
N SER A 118 9.34 4.77 -10.23
CA SER A 118 8.82 6.10 -10.56
C SER A 118 7.40 5.95 -11.09
N ALA A 119 6.39 6.37 -10.30
CA ALA A 119 4.99 6.25 -10.69
C ALA A 119 4.57 7.17 -11.84
N SER A 120 5.36 8.20 -12.13
CA SER A 120 5.13 9.12 -13.25
C SER A 120 5.88 8.73 -14.52
N ASP A 121 6.58 7.58 -14.50
CA ASP A 121 7.53 7.15 -15.54
C ASP A 121 8.66 8.16 -15.81
N LEU A 122 8.87 9.14 -14.92
CA LEU A 122 10.00 10.05 -14.99
C LEU A 122 11.30 9.26 -14.86
N ALA A 123 12.15 9.35 -15.88
CA ALA A 123 13.47 8.73 -15.93
C ALA A 123 14.54 9.77 -16.30
N VAL A 124 15.46 10.03 -15.37
CA VAL A 124 16.69 10.79 -15.62
C VAL A 124 17.55 10.04 -16.62
N ARG A 125 17.76 10.63 -17.80
CA ARG A 125 18.56 10.05 -18.89
C ARG A 125 20.05 10.35 -18.74
N TYR A 126 20.37 11.58 -18.37
CA TYR A 126 21.74 12.03 -18.13
C TYR A 126 21.75 13.09 -17.03
N LEU A 127 22.84 13.13 -16.26
CA LEU A 127 23.14 14.19 -15.31
C LEU A 127 24.47 14.80 -15.76
N GLN A 128 24.47 15.99 -16.34
CA GLN A 128 25.70 16.65 -16.79
C GLN A 128 26.23 17.57 -15.70
N VAL A 129 27.53 17.46 -15.40
CA VAL A 129 28.23 18.36 -14.48
C VAL A 129 29.13 19.26 -15.31
N ILE A 130 28.83 20.56 -15.33
CA ILE A 130 29.62 21.57 -16.03
C ILE A 130 30.69 22.09 -15.06
N GLY A 131 31.91 22.30 -15.53
CA GLY A 131 33.02 22.79 -14.69
C GLY A 131 33.76 21.71 -13.90
N SER A 132 33.38 20.43 -14.02
CA SER A 132 34.28 19.32 -13.70
C SER A 132 35.27 19.17 -14.86
N SER A 133 36.42 19.85 -14.79
CA SER A 133 37.50 19.55 -15.72
C SER A 133 38.01 18.14 -15.40
N ASN A 134 38.02 17.27 -16.41
CA ASN A 134 38.82 16.05 -16.35
C ASN A 134 40.32 16.37 -16.42
N GLU A 135 40.66 17.63 -16.73
CA GLU A 135 42.02 18.14 -16.67
C GLU A 135 42.44 18.43 -15.22
N PRO A 136 43.60 17.88 -14.80
CA PRO A 136 44.25 18.26 -13.56
C PRO A 136 44.55 19.76 -13.57
N ARG A 137 44.28 20.46 -12.46
CA ARG A 137 44.73 21.86 -12.30
C ARG A 137 46.24 21.94 -12.05
N HIS A 138 46.82 20.84 -11.58
CA HIS A 138 48.25 20.63 -11.37
C HIS A 138 48.64 19.23 -11.85
N ARG A 139 49.91 19.01 -12.22
CA ARG A 139 50.39 17.73 -12.76
C ARG A 139 50.13 16.51 -11.85
N ASP A 140 49.97 16.75 -10.56
CA ASP A 140 49.75 15.74 -9.52
C ASP A 140 48.29 15.64 -9.03
N ASP A 141 47.38 16.46 -9.57
CA ASP A 141 45.96 16.41 -9.17
C ASP A 141 45.24 15.24 -9.85
N PRO A 142 44.47 14.42 -9.11
CA PRO A 142 43.66 13.39 -9.73
C PRO A 142 42.53 14.02 -10.59
N PRO A 143 42.16 13.39 -11.71
CA PRO A 143 41.07 13.86 -12.56
C PRO A 143 39.77 13.93 -11.75
N ARG A 144 39.09 15.09 -11.79
CA ARG A 144 37.89 15.34 -10.99
C ARG A 144 36.65 14.85 -11.72
N ASN A 145 36.36 13.55 -11.65
CA ASN A 145 35.08 12.99 -12.09
C ASN A 145 34.15 12.74 -10.89
N PRO A 146 33.15 13.62 -10.62
CA PRO A 146 32.29 13.46 -9.46
C PRO A 146 31.39 12.22 -9.61
N HIS A 147 31.25 11.46 -8.52
CA HIS A 147 30.28 10.37 -8.45
C HIS A 147 28.84 10.88 -8.61
N ARG A 148 28.01 10.12 -9.33
CA ARG A 148 26.62 10.47 -9.64
C ARG A 148 25.70 9.37 -9.15
N TRP A 149 24.72 9.73 -8.33
CA TRP A 149 23.75 8.79 -7.78
C TRP A 149 22.34 9.32 -7.99
N ILE A 150 21.45 8.46 -8.46
CA ILE A 150 20.04 8.76 -8.64
C ILE A 150 19.25 7.66 -7.93
N ARG A 151 18.28 8.06 -7.12
CA ARG A 151 17.36 7.13 -6.46
C ARG A 151 15.93 7.60 -6.69
N TYR A 152 15.12 6.74 -7.27
CA TYR A 152 13.67 6.91 -7.28
C TYR A 152 13.08 6.36 -5.98
N MET A 153 12.05 7.04 -5.49
CA MET A 153 11.23 6.59 -4.38
C MET A 153 9.81 7.10 -4.61
N THR A 154 8.88 6.19 -4.84
CA THR A 154 7.45 6.51 -4.88
C THR A 154 6.89 6.33 -3.48
N LYS A 155 6.24 7.35 -2.92
CA LYS A 155 5.50 7.27 -1.65
C LYS A 155 4.05 7.65 -1.88
N SER A 156 3.15 7.02 -1.15
CA SER A 156 1.76 7.49 -1.05
C SER A 156 1.70 8.86 -0.36
N SER A 157 0.83 9.75 -0.86
CA SER A 157 0.40 10.95 -0.13
C SER A 157 -1.06 10.77 0.31
N SER A 158 -2.00 10.83 -0.62
CA SER A 158 -3.41 10.49 -0.40
C SER A 158 -3.84 9.44 -1.41
N TYR A 159 -3.68 8.16 -1.04
CA TYR A 159 -4.11 7.04 -1.88
C TYR A 159 -5.39 6.45 -1.30
N VAL A 160 -6.52 6.80 -1.89
CA VAL A 160 -7.85 6.52 -1.36
C VAL A 160 -8.70 5.80 -2.41
N VAL A 161 -9.39 4.74 -1.99
CA VAL A 161 -10.25 3.91 -2.83
C VAL A 161 -11.64 3.86 -2.20
N ARG A 162 -12.68 4.22 -2.97
CA ARG A 162 -14.08 4.10 -2.53
C ARG A 162 -14.61 2.70 -2.80
N ILE A 163 -15.51 2.24 -1.93
CA ILE A 163 -16.06 0.87 -1.87
C ILE A 163 -17.56 0.87 -2.22
#